data_AF-A0A832VV90-F1
#
_entry.id   AF-A0A832VV90-F1
#
_cell.length_a   1.000
_cell.length_b   1.000
_cell.length_c   1.000
_cell.angle_alpha   90.00
_cell.angle_beta   90.00
_cell.angle_gamma   90.00
#
_symmetry.space_group_name_H-M   'P 1'
#
loop_
_entity.id
_entity.type
_entity.pdbx_description
1 polymer ?
#
loop_
_entity_poly.entity_id
_entity_poly.type
_entity_poly.pdbx_seq_one_letter_code
_entity_poly.pdbx_strand_id
1 'polypeptide(L)'
;IDGRDWWVDVGNGFPYLKPILLGDEEEVNHPFIDYRIVNIGNRWHVQHRKLDREWETNHHFSQIGVPYSVFDRMHHLHYSTPGWGPFLIGLRVNRWWVDGGVILKDERASSPHCEETLRTPIEVVDWLRKWFPKSGFLNSINVDSADLIWRRTSVDIQ
;
A
#
# COMPACT_ATOMS: atom_id res chain seq x y z
N ILE A 1 20.18 -14.35 3.70
CA ILE A 1 20.85 -14.19 5.02
C ILE A 1 21.21 -15.59 5.50
N ASP A 2 22.47 -15.86 5.86
CA ASP A 2 22.96 -17.17 6.30
C ASP A 2 22.66 -18.32 5.32
N GLY A 3 22.86 -18.09 4.02
CA GLY A 3 22.56 -19.08 2.97
C GLY A 3 21.07 -19.36 2.75
N ARG A 4 20.17 -18.60 3.39
CA ARG A 4 18.72 -18.70 3.21
C ARG A 4 18.16 -17.52 2.44
N ASP A 5 17.10 -17.78 1.69
CA ASP A 5 16.36 -16.78 0.92
C ASP A 5 15.21 -16.20 1.74
N TRP A 6 15.10 -14.89 1.74
CA TRP A 6 14.11 -14.14 2.49
C TRP A 6 13.36 -13.22 1.55
N TRP A 7 12.05 -13.19 1.68
CA TRP A 7 11.21 -12.23 1.00
C TRP A 7 11.05 -10.96 1.83
N VAL A 8 11.17 -9.83 1.17
CA VAL A 8 11.02 -8.49 1.74
C VAL A 8 10.28 -7.62 0.73
N ASP A 9 9.17 -7.03 1.14
CA ASP A 9 8.43 -6.06 0.35
C ASP A 9 7.99 -4.90 1.26
N VAL A 10 8.61 -3.73 1.05
CA VAL A 10 8.30 -2.49 1.76
C VAL A 10 7.51 -1.51 0.89
N GLY A 11 7.10 -1.91 -0.31
CA GLY A 11 6.50 -1.06 -1.34
C GLY A 11 5.07 -1.41 -1.75
N ASN A 12 4.56 -2.59 -1.39
CA ASN A 12 3.21 -3.03 -1.79
C ASN A 12 2.05 -2.24 -1.15
N GLY A 13 2.31 -1.61 0.01
CA GLY A 13 1.27 -0.94 0.80
C GLY A 13 0.58 -1.81 1.86
N PHE A 14 1.01 -3.04 2.08
CA PHE A 14 0.49 -3.96 3.11
C PHE A 14 1.45 -4.07 4.32
N PRO A 15 0.98 -4.57 5.49
CA PRO A 15 1.75 -4.60 6.73
C PRO A 15 2.79 -5.75 6.77
N TYR A 16 3.68 -5.83 5.78
CA TYR A 16 4.79 -6.78 5.77
C TYR A 16 5.94 -6.27 6.63
N LEU A 17 5.79 -6.40 7.95
CA LEU A 17 6.66 -5.73 8.93
C LEU A 17 7.93 -6.51 9.30
N LYS A 18 8.06 -7.75 8.83
CA LYS A 18 9.25 -8.60 9.01
C LYS A 18 9.63 -9.30 7.70
N PRO A 19 10.93 -9.56 7.44
CA PRO A 19 11.34 -10.50 6.41
C PRO A 19 10.71 -11.87 6.64
N ILE A 20 10.32 -12.55 5.57
CA ILE A 20 9.72 -13.88 5.63
C ILE A 20 10.68 -14.88 5.00
N LEU A 21 11.02 -15.93 5.74
CA LEU A 21 11.84 -17.02 5.23
C LEU A 21 11.05 -17.80 4.17
N LEU A 22 11.62 -17.95 2.97
CA LEU A 22 10.97 -18.74 1.93
C LEU A 22 10.92 -20.22 2.33
N GLY A 23 9.72 -20.80 2.31
CA GLY A 23 9.46 -22.21 2.66
C GLY A 23 9.03 -22.47 4.10
N ASP A 24 8.97 -21.45 4.96
CA ASP A 24 8.47 -21.59 6.34
C ASP A 24 6.92 -21.69 6.40
N GLU A 25 6.24 -21.14 5.38
CA GLU A 25 4.76 -21.06 5.23
C GLU A 25 4.00 -20.53 6.46
N GLU A 26 4.71 -19.95 7.44
CA GLU A 26 4.16 -19.38 8.67
C GLU A 26 3.10 -18.31 8.36
N GLU A 27 1.94 -18.42 9.02
CA GLU A 27 0.93 -17.38 9.00
C GLU A 27 1.36 -16.23 9.91
N VAL A 28 1.44 -15.02 9.34
CA VAL A 28 1.67 -13.80 10.09
C VAL A 28 0.35 -13.10 10.29
N ASN A 29 -0.03 -12.95 11.57
CA ASN A 29 -1.27 -12.28 11.95
C ASN A 29 -1.00 -10.79 12.19
N HIS A 30 -1.84 -9.93 11.63
CA HIS A 30 -1.80 -8.50 11.87
C HIS A 30 -3.24 -7.96 11.92
N PRO A 31 -3.57 -6.97 12.78
CA PRO A 31 -4.96 -6.51 12.97
C PRO A 31 -5.70 -6.10 11.70
N PHE A 32 -4.97 -5.75 10.63
CA PHE A 32 -5.54 -5.42 9.33
C PHE A 32 -5.77 -6.64 8.40
N ILE A 33 -4.80 -7.56 8.35
CA ILE A 33 -4.80 -8.67 7.39
C ILE A 33 -3.81 -9.74 7.87
N ASP A 34 -4.22 -11.01 7.82
CA ASP A 34 -3.28 -12.12 7.95
C ASP A 34 -2.59 -12.34 6.61
N TYR A 35 -1.32 -12.71 6.62
CA TYR A 35 -0.58 -13.00 5.40
C TYR A 35 0.37 -14.19 5.54
N ARG A 36 0.63 -14.88 4.43
CA ARG A 36 1.61 -15.97 4.35
C ARG A 36 2.23 -16.03 2.96
N ILE A 37 3.35 -16.75 2.83
CA ILE A 37 3.97 -17.05 1.54
C ILE A 37 4.01 -18.57 1.36
N VAL A 38 3.38 -19.04 0.29
CA VAL A 38 3.30 -20.48 -0.05
C VAL A 38 3.86 -20.74 -1.44
N ASN A 39 4.41 -21.93 -1.66
CA ASN A 39 4.84 -22.35 -3.00
C ASN A 39 3.74 -23.15 -3.70
N ILE A 40 3.27 -22.66 -4.84
CA ILE A 40 2.25 -23.33 -5.65
C ILE A 40 2.77 -23.40 -7.08
N GLY A 41 2.96 -24.63 -7.59
CA GLY A 41 3.35 -24.86 -8.98
C GLY A 41 4.64 -24.15 -9.40
N ASN A 42 5.68 -24.19 -8.55
CA ASN A 42 6.99 -23.54 -8.74
C ASN A 42 6.95 -22.01 -8.74
N ARG A 43 5.92 -21.40 -8.13
CA ARG A 43 5.84 -19.96 -7.91
C ARG A 43 5.53 -19.68 -6.46
N TRP A 44 6.06 -18.56 -5.96
CA TRP A 44 5.76 -18.09 -4.63
C TRP A 44 4.53 -17.19 -4.68
N HIS A 45 3.55 -17.47 -3.83
CA HIS A 45 2.30 -16.73 -3.73
C HIS A 45 2.25 -16.02 -2.39
N VAL A 46 2.12 -14.70 -2.42
CA VAL A 46 1.83 -13.90 -1.23
C VAL A 46 0.32 -13.89 -1.06
N GLN A 47 -0.17 -14.58 -0.04
CA GLN A 47 -1.59 -14.74 0.22
C GLN A 47 -2.02 -13.89 1.40
N HIS A 48 -3.26 -13.40 1.33
CA HIS A 48 -3.92 -12.61 2.36
C HIS A 48 -5.20 -13.28 2.82
N ARG A 49 -5.56 -13.06 4.07
CA ARG A 49 -6.85 -13.46 4.62
C ARG A 49 -7.37 -12.38 5.58
N LYS A 50 -8.64 -12.01 5.45
CA LYS A 50 -9.37 -11.27 6.49
C LYS A 50 -10.05 -12.27 7.42
N LEU A 51 -10.36 -11.86 8.65
CA LEU A 51 -11.10 -12.68 9.60
C LEU A 51 -12.32 -13.34 8.92
N ASP A 52 -12.45 -14.65 9.09
CA ASP A 52 -13.51 -15.49 8.53
C ASP A 52 -13.60 -15.54 6.99
N ARG A 53 -12.50 -15.26 6.29
CA ARG A 53 -12.41 -15.43 4.83
C ARG A 53 -11.41 -16.53 4.45
N GLU A 54 -11.50 -16.96 3.20
CA GLU A 54 -10.51 -17.84 2.61
C GLU A 54 -9.22 -17.09 2.29
N TRP A 55 -8.14 -17.86 2.13
CA TRP A 55 -6.86 -17.34 1.64
C TRP A 55 -6.96 -16.94 0.17
N GLU A 56 -6.62 -15.68 -0.14
CA GLU A 56 -6.61 -15.14 -1.50
C GLU A 56 -5.18 -14.76 -1.91
N THR A 57 -4.80 -15.02 -3.16
CA THR A 57 -3.49 -14.56 -3.66
C THR A 57 -3.54 -13.07 -3.95
N ASN A 58 -2.73 -12.27 -3.25
CA ASN A 58 -2.55 -10.85 -3.56
C ASN A 58 -1.63 -10.68 -4.78
N HIS A 59 -0.47 -11.34 -4.75
CA HIS A 59 0.42 -11.41 -5.89
C HIS A 59 1.29 -12.66 -5.83
N HIS A 60 2.04 -12.89 -6.90
CA HIS A 60 2.95 -14.02 -7.04
C HIS A 60 4.26 -13.58 -7.67
N PHE A 61 5.34 -14.29 -7.36
CA PHE A 61 6.67 -14.01 -7.88
C PHE A 61 7.47 -15.30 -8.14
N SER A 62 8.58 -15.15 -8.86
CA SER A 62 9.60 -16.18 -9.03
C SER A 62 10.90 -15.68 -8.42
N GLN A 63 11.82 -16.59 -8.10
CA GLN A 63 13.17 -16.22 -7.61
C GLN A 63 14.10 -15.72 -8.73
N ILE A 64 13.62 -15.64 -9.98
CA ILE A 64 14.39 -15.12 -11.10
C ILE A 64 14.53 -13.61 -10.92
N GLY A 65 15.78 -13.15 -10.75
CA GLY A 65 16.10 -11.73 -10.69
C GLY A 65 15.80 -11.04 -12.02
N VAL A 66 15.32 -9.81 -11.94
CA VAL A 66 15.08 -8.94 -13.11
C VAL A 66 15.96 -7.70 -13.05
N PRO A 67 16.39 -7.15 -14.20
CA PRO A 67 17.06 -5.86 -14.24
C PRO A 67 16.19 -4.76 -13.66
N TYR A 68 16.80 -3.76 -13.01
CA TYR A 68 16.06 -2.63 -12.44
C TYR A 68 15.21 -1.89 -13.49
N SER A 69 15.67 -1.82 -14.74
CA SER A 69 14.96 -1.19 -15.85
C SER A 69 13.59 -1.78 -16.17
N VAL A 70 13.30 -3.01 -15.71
CA VAL A 70 11.96 -3.59 -15.77
C VAL A 70 10.95 -2.73 -15.01
N PHE A 71 11.38 -2.09 -13.91
CA PHE A 71 10.54 -1.21 -13.11
C PHE A 71 10.37 0.18 -13.73
N ASP A 72 11.29 0.66 -14.57
CA ASP A 72 11.19 1.99 -15.19
C ASP A 72 9.91 2.14 -16.00
N ARG A 73 9.58 1.12 -16.80
CA ARG A 73 8.36 1.12 -17.61
C ARG A 73 7.11 1.07 -16.73
N MET A 74 7.12 0.25 -15.68
CA MET A 74 5.98 0.15 -14.75
C MET A 74 5.77 1.46 -13.99
N HIS A 75 6.86 2.08 -13.52
CA HIS A 75 6.83 3.37 -12.87
C HIS A 75 6.25 4.42 -13.81
N HIS A 76 6.76 4.51 -15.04
CA HIS A 76 6.23 5.45 -16.03
C HIS A 76 4.72 5.28 -16.23
N LEU A 77 4.25 4.06 -16.53
CA LEU A 77 2.84 3.79 -16.78
C LEU A 77 1.94 4.13 -15.57
N HIS A 78 2.39 3.85 -14.34
CA HIS A 78 1.67 4.21 -13.11
C HIS A 78 1.43 5.71 -12.96
N TYR A 79 2.27 6.57 -13.56
CA TYR A 79 2.21 8.02 -13.44
C TYR A 79 1.96 8.75 -14.77
N SER A 80 1.76 8.05 -15.88
CA SER A 80 1.52 8.66 -17.19
C SER A 80 0.27 8.14 -17.91
N THR A 81 -0.28 6.98 -17.51
CA THR A 81 -1.36 6.31 -18.24
C THR A 81 -2.60 6.18 -17.37
N PRO A 82 -3.67 6.98 -17.64
CA PRO A 82 -4.94 6.84 -16.93
C PRO A 82 -5.46 5.41 -16.95
N GLY A 83 -5.91 4.92 -15.79
CA GLY A 83 -6.45 3.57 -15.62
C GLY A 83 -5.42 2.43 -15.54
N TRP A 84 -4.12 2.69 -15.75
CA TRP A 84 -3.10 1.62 -15.62
C TRP A 84 -2.87 1.19 -14.17
N GLY A 85 -2.99 2.12 -13.24
CA GLY A 85 -2.98 1.81 -11.82
C GLY A 85 -3.64 2.89 -10.97
N PRO A 86 -3.65 2.70 -9.65
CA PRO A 86 -4.49 3.50 -8.76
C PRO A 86 -3.92 4.89 -8.44
N PHE A 87 -2.71 5.22 -8.90
CA PHE A 87 -1.96 6.38 -8.38
C PHE A 87 -2.25 7.69 -9.11
N LEU A 88 -2.91 7.65 -10.28
CA LEU A 88 -3.37 8.85 -10.97
C LEU A 88 -4.76 9.31 -10.53
N ILE A 89 -5.50 8.46 -9.82
CA ILE A 89 -6.88 8.73 -9.41
C ILE A 89 -7.03 8.53 -7.90
N GLY A 90 -7.11 9.65 -7.19
CA GLY A 90 -7.35 9.65 -5.75
C GLY A 90 -6.09 9.61 -4.89
N LEU A 91 -6.30 9.83 -3.60
CA LEU A 91 -5.25 9.87 -2.59
C LEU A 91 -5.19 8.51 -1.89
N ARG A 92 -4.00 7.90 -1.82
CA ARG A 92 -3.80 6.65 -1.07
C ARG A 92 -2.53 6.74 -0.24
N VAL A 93 -2.69 6.65 1.06
CA VAL A 93 -1.57 6.67 2.01
C VAL A 93 -1.85 5.66 3.10
N ASN A 94 -0.83 4.86 3.46
CA ASN A 94 -0.93 3.93 4.56
C ASN A 94 0.36 3.93 5.39
N ARG A 95 0.23 3.59 6.67
CA ARG A 95 1.36 3.35 7.57
C ARG A 95 1.00 2.22 8.52
N TRP A 96 1.96 1.34 8.75
CA TRP A 96 1.76 0.12 9.51
C TRP A 96 2.73 0.06 10.71
N TRP A 97 2.24 -0.54 11.79
CA TRP A 97 2.96 -0.89 13.02
C TRP A 97 2.54 -2.31 13.43
N VAL A 98 3.26 -2.93 14.36
CA VAL A 98 2.99 -4.33 14.74
C VAL A 98 1.55 -4.54 15.23
N ASP A 99 0.98 -3.55 15.89
CA ASP A 99 -0.33 -3.56 16.53
C ASP A 99 -1.40 -2.78 15.75
N GLY A 100 -1.14 -2.39 14.50
CA GLY A 100 -2.16 -1.78 13.65
C GLY A 100 -1.62 -0.88 12.55
N GLY A 101 -2.41 0.11 12.17
CA GLY A 101 -2.03 1.03 11.14
C GLY A 101 -3.08 2.07 10.85
N VAL A 102 -2.73 2.96 9.94
CA VAL A 102 -3.63 3.98 9.43
C VAL A 102 -3.65 3.95 7.93
N ILE A 103 -4.81 4.25 7.36
CA ILE A 103 -5.04 4.28 5.93
C ILE A 103 -5.86 5.52 5.63
N LEU A 104 -5.45 6.28 4.63
CA LEU A 104 -6.26 7.28 3.96
C LEU A 104 -6.47 6.82 2.53
N LYS A 105 -7.72 6.58 2.17
CA LYS A 105 -8.14 6.30 0.79
C LYS A 105 -9.18 7.35 0.40
N ASP A 106 -8.76 8.25 -0.46
CA ASP A 106 -9.53 9.42 -0.88
C ASP A 106 -9.89 10.26 0.36
N GLU A 107 -11.17 10.41 0.66
CA GLU A 107 -11.66 11.12 1.84
C GLU A 107 -11.78 10.21 3.07
N ARG A 108 -11.65 8.89 2.91
CA ARG A 108 -11.90 7.93 3.98
C ARG A 108 -10.61 7.62 4.72
N ALA A 109 -10.55 8.05 5.97
CA ALA A 109 -9.46 7.74 6.89
C ALA A 109 -9.89 6.63 7.86
N SER A 110 -9.03 5.64 8.04
CA SER A 110 -9.16 4.57 9.03
C SER A 110 -7.94 4.58 9.94
N SER A 111 -8.18 4.45 11.24
CA SER A 111 -7.17 4.31 12.29
C SER A 111 -7.56 3.19 13.26
N PRO A 112 -6.69 2.79 14.21
CA PRO A 112 -7.05 1.77 15.19
C PRO A 112 -8.25 2.14 16.08
N HIS A 113 -8.61 3.42 16.15
CA HIS A 113 -9.67 3.91 17.05
C HIS A 113 -10.97 4.24 16.33
N CYS A 114 -10.91 4.66 15.07
CA CYS A 114 -12.09 5.12 14.34
C CYS A 114 -11.88 5.13 12.82
N GLU A 115 -12.99 5.17 12.11
CA GLU A 115 -13.07 5.66 10.74
C GLU A 115 -13.65 7.08 10.73
N GLU A 116 -13.09 7.95 9.89
CA GLU A 116 -13.53 9.32 9.71
C GLU A 116 -13.51 9.71 8.22
N THR A 117 -14.32 10.71 7.85
CA THR A 117 -14.34 11.25 6.48
C THR A 117 -13.77 12.67 6.50
N LEU A 118 -12.67 12.89 5.79
CA LEU A 118 -11.97 14.16 5.66
C LEU A 118 -12.54 14.90 4.46
N ARG A 119 -13.26 16.00 4.69
CA ARG A 119 -14.03 16.73 3.67
C ARG A 119 -13.31 17.94 3.12
N THR A 120 -12.28 18.41 3.81
CA THR A 120 -11.55 19.63 3.47
C THR A 120 -10.05 19.38 3.33
N PRO A 121 -9.33 20.21 2.55
CA PRO A 121 -7.88 20.14 2.43
C PRO A 121 -7.17 20.19 3.80
N ILE A 122 -7.66 21.03 4.71
CA ILE A 122 -7.05 21.21 6.03
C ILE A 122 -7.20 19.96 6.90
N GLU A 123 -8.36 19.28 6.85
CA GLU A 123 -8.56 18.01 7.56
C GLU A 123 -7.62 16.91 7.04
N VAL A 124 -7.41 16.85 5.71
CA VAL A 124 -6.43 15.94 5.09
C VAL A 124 -5.01 16.25 5.56
N VAL A 125 -4.61 17.52 5.57
CA VAL A 125 -3.28 17.95 6.04
C VAL A 125 -3.07 17.59 7.50
N ASP A 126 -4.02 17.91 8.37
CA ASP A 126 -3.90 17.67 9.81
C ASP A 126 -3.84 16.17 10.11
N TRP A 127 -4.64 15.37 9.40
CA TRP A 127 -4.58 13.92 9.49
C TRP A 127 -3.21 13.37 9.05
N LEU A 128 -2.69 13.84 7.91
CA LEU A 128 -1.38 13.42 7.41
C LEU A 128 -0.25 13.86 8.35
N ARG A 129 -0.29 15.06 8.94
CA ARG A 129 0.70 15.52 9.92
C ARG A 129 0.70 14.68 11.19
N LYS A 130 -0.50 14.36 11.70
CA LYS A 130 -0.68 13.53 12.90
C LYS A 130 -0.01 12.16 12.73
N TRP A 131 -0.23 11.52 11.58
CA TRP A 131 0.20 10.14 11.37
C TRP A 131 1.51 9.98 10.61
N PHE A 132 1.97 11.01 9.91
CA PHE A 132 3.22 11.05 9.13
C PHE A 132 4.08 12.27 9.48
N PRO A 133 4.44 12.48 10.77
CA PRO A 133 5.04 13.72 11.25
C PRO A 133 6.43 14.03 10.68
N LYS A 134 7.10 13.06 10.06
CA LYS A 134 8.46 13.20 9.48
C LYS A 134 8.50 12.88 7.99
N SER A 135 7.36 12.94 7.29
CA SER A 135 7.30 12.57 5.87
C SER A 135 8.05 13.53 4.95
N GLY A 136 8.21 14.81 5.32
CA GLY A 136 8.71 15.86 4.42
C GLY A 136 7.79 16.19 3.24
N PHE A 137 6.85 15.29 2.93
CA PHE A 137 5.86 15.35 1.85
C PHE A 137 5.09 16.67 1.84
N LEU A 138 4.53 17.05 2.98
CA LEU A 138 3.69 18.25 3.10
C LEU A 138 4.48 19.56 2.99
N ASN A 139 5.81 19.52 3.01
CA ASN A 139 6.63 20.74 2.87
C ASN A 139 6.77 21.17 1.40
N SER A 140 6.43 20.30 0.45
CA SER A 140 6.67 20.51 -0.98
C SER A 140 5.39 20.58 -1.82
N ILE A 141 4.21 20.61 -1.17
CA ILE A 141 2.91 20.48 -1.85
C ILE A 141 1.98 21.61 -1.43
N ASN A 142 1.36 22.27 -2.42
CA ASN A 142 0.23 23.15 -2.19
C ASN A 142 -1.06 22.31 -2.18
N VAL A 143 -1.57 22.01 -0.97
CA VAL A 143 -2.68 21.07 -0.80
C VAL A 143 -4.01 21.61 -1.31
N ASP A 144 -4.24 22.93 -1.23
CA ASP A 144 -5.44 23.55 -1.80
C ASP A 144 -5.48 23.41 -3.33
N SER A 145 -4.33 23.60 -3.99
CA SER A 145 -4.22 23.42 -5.44
C SER A 145 -4.42 21.96 -5.82
N ALA A 146 -3.86 21.03 -5.05
CA ALA A 146 -4.02 19.59 -5.27
C ALA A 146 -5.48 19.15 -5.10
N ASP A 147 -6.17 19.60 -4.05
CA ASP A 147 -7.57 19.30 -3.78
C ASP A 147 -8.49 19.88 -4.87
N LEU A 148 -8.24 21.12 -5.31
CA LEU A 148 -9.00 21.73 -6.40
C LEU A 148 -8.88 20.94 -7.70
N ILE A 149 -7.68 20.51 -8.07
CA ILE A 149 -7.45 19.68 -9.26
C ILE A 149 -8.20 18.35 -9.10
N TRP A 150 -8.00 17.66 -7.98
CA TRP A 150 -8.58 16.36 -7.72
C TRP A 150 -10.12 16.35 -7.76
N ARG A 151 -10.75 17.31 -7.08
CA ARG A 151 -12.21 17.43 -7.03
C ARG A 151 -12.81 17.87 -8.36
N ARG A 152 -12.12 18.69 -9.15
CA ARG A 152 -12.56 19.03 -10.52
C ARG A 152 -12.54 17.81 -11.43
N THR A 153 -11.44 17.05 -11.43
CA THR A 153 -11.31 15.86 -12.27
C THR A 153 -12.30 14.74 -11.89
N SER A 154 -12.77 14.72 -10.64
CA SER A 154 -13.78 13.76 -10.18
C SER A 154 -15.19 14.07 -10.69
N VAL A 155 -15.47 15.32 -11.11
CA VAL A 155 -16.74 15.74 -11.73
C VAL A 155 -16.76 15.41 -13.22
N ASP A 156 -15.61 15.50 -13.90
CA ASP A 156 -15.52 15.27 -15.35
C ASP A 156 -15.42 13.78 -15.76
N ILE A 157 -15.39 12.85 -14.80
CA ILE A 157 -15.28 11.39 -15.02
C ILE A 157 -16.58 10.64 -14.65
N GLN A 158 -17.64 11.35 -14.24
CA GLN A 158 -18.99 10.78 -14.06
C GLN A 158 -19.84 10.91 -15.32
#